data_AF-A0AAD1XTQ3-F1
#
_entry.id   AF-A0AAD1XTQ3-F1
#
_cell.length_a   1.000
_cell.length_b   1.000
_cell.length_c   1.000
_cell.angle_alpha   90.00
_cell.angle_beta   90.00
_cell.angle_gamma   90.00
#
_symmetry.space_group_name_H-M   'P 1'
#
loop_
_entity.id
_entity.type
_entity.pdbx_description
1 polymer ?
#
loop_
_entity_poly.entity_id
_entity_poly.type
_entity_poly.pdbx_seq_one_letter_code
_entity_poly.pdbx_strand_id
1 'polypeptide(L)'
;MLTPSLAMSSLSLYKDPKLSTLSIIRKNNQLNGDEEAKFEEKDFCQLCGVEFKKIFKPRHHCRSCLRSVCSNCSKGSGKNRMCDMCITEEENQELKNTYEGVLDQKQAQLEALKHRIINLDSKTEAKKKQLEIEKQNLQKNLEEKLNEAQDQLKDEVKKSNHLKIELEYKREELLKSTEDKSEAESYLTHKRNDLKIIQQKLADKETELAKTHAKVMKYQLES
;
A
#
# COMPACT_ATOMS: atom_id res chain seq x y z
N MET A 1 10.35 -8.57 -15.54
CA MET A 1 9.58 -9.08 -14.39
C MET A 1 8.12 -9.15 -14.82
N LEU A 2 7.65 -10.36 -15.11
CA LEU A 2 6.34 -10.63 -15.71
C LEU A 2 5.29 -10.69 -14.59
N THR A 3 4.23 -9.89 -14.71
CA THR A 3 3.09 -9.93 -13.81
C THR A 3 2.20 -11.14 -14.13
N PRO A 4 1.61 -11.82 -13.12
CA PRO A 4 0.60 -12.83 -13.40
C PRO A 4 -0.70 -12.14 -13.81
N SER A 5 -1.11 -12.42 -15.04
CA SER A 5 -2.45 -12.18 -15.57
C SER A 5 -3.49 -12.83 -14.65
N LEU A 6 -4.25 -12.01 -13.92
CA LEU A 6 -5.45 -12.44 -13.22
C LEU A 6 -6.52 -12.72 -14.27
N ALA A 7 -6.52 -13.95 -14.78
CA ALA A 7 -7.64 -14.51 -15.48
C ALA A 7 -8.85 -14.47 -14.54
N MET A 8 -9.75 -13.52 -14.76
CA MET A 8 -11.09 -13.56 -14.21
C MET A 8 -11.78 -14.78 -14.81
N SER A 9 -11.66 -15.91 -14.11
CA SER A 9 -12.46 -17.10 -14.38
C SER A 9 -13.92 -16.66 -14.35
N SER A 10 -14.52 -16.71 -15.54
CA SER A 10 -15.94 -16.61 -15.75
C SER A 10 -16.63 -17.54 -14.77
N LEU A 11 -17.22 -16.97 -13.72
CA LEU A 11 -18.28 -17.60 -12.94
C LEU A 11 -19.43 -17.83 -13.91
N SER A 12 -19.34 -18.91 -14.68
CA SER A 12 -20.45 -19.44 -15.43
C SER A 12 -21.56 -19.64 -14.43
N LEU A 13 -22.64 -18.89 -14.60
CA LEU A 13 -23.91 -19.12 -13.94
C LEU A 13 -24.18 -20.62 -14.01
N TYR A 14 -24.01 -21.31 -12.88
CA TYR A 14 -24.69 -22.57 -12.63
C TYR A 14 -26.18 -22.23 -12.58
N LYS A 15 -26.79 -22.15 -13.77
CA LYS A 15 -28.22 -22.30 -13.92
C LYS A 15 -28.48 -23.77 -13.66
N ASP A 16 -28.71 -24.14 -12.41
CA ASP A 16 -29.26 -25.45 -12.09
C ASP A 16 -30.63 -25.56 -12.77
N PRO A 17 -30.80 -26.38 -13.82
CA PRO A 17 -32.08 -26.49 -14.51
C PRO A 17 -33.07 -27.40 -13.76
N LYS A 18 -32.78 -27.78 -12.51
CA LYS A 18 -33.41 -28.91 -11.82
C LYS A 18 -34.32 -28.54 -10.65
N LEU A 19 -34.58 -27.26 -10.39
CA LEU A 19 -35.52 -26.83 -9.34
C LEU A 19 -36.88 -26.33 -9.87
N SER A 20 -37.16 -26.41 -11.17
CA SER A 20 -38.44 -25.97 -11.75
C SER A 20 -39.48 -27.08 -11.97
N THR A 21 -39.29 -28.29 -11.46
CA THR A 21 -40.16 -29.45 -11.78
C THR A 21 -40.76 -30.18 -10.58
N LEU A 22 -40.69 -29.62 -9.37
CA LEU A 22 -41.46 -30.11 -8.21
C LEU A 22 -42.68 -29.24 -7.88
N SER A 23 -43.35 -28.74 -8.92
CA SER A 23 -44.74 -28.27 -8.88
C SER A 23 -45.74 -29.41 -9.21
N ILE A 24 -45.30 -30.67 -9.12
CA ILE A 24 -46.14 -31.86 -9.30
C ILE A 24 -47.18 -31.90 -8.17
N ILE A 25 -48.37 -31.40 -8.52
CA ILE A 25 -49.68 -31.80 -8.02
C ILE A 25 -49.89 -31.52 -6.52
N ARG A 26 -49.88 -30.24 -6.16
CA ARG A 26 -50.93 -29.75 -5.25
C ARG A 26 -52.21 -29.71 -6.09
N LYS A 27 -52.98 -30.80 -6.10
CA LYS A 27 -54.42 -30.66 -6.29
C LYS A 27 -54.90 -29.86 -5.09
N ASN A 28 -54.78 -28.53 -5.17
CA ASN A 28 -55.68 -27.65 -4.48
C ASN A 28 -57.06 -28.04 -4.99
N ASN A 29 -57.69 -28.92 -4.23
CA ASN A 29 -59.09 -29.26 -4.34
C ASN A 29 -59.92 -28.04 -3.86
N GLN A 30 -59.64 -26.87 -4.44
CA GLN A 30 -60.69 -25.87 -4.67
C GLN A 30 -61.54 -26.44 -5.81
N LEU A 31 -62.27 -27.50 -5.48
CA LEU A 31 -63.47 -27.86 -6.22
C LEU A 31 -64.43 -26.70 -5.98
N ASN A 32 -64.40 -25.73 -6.89
CA ASN A 32 -65.57 -24.92 -7.18
C ASN A 32 -66.62 -25.90 -7.71
N GLY A 33 -67.45 -26.44 -6.82
CA GLY A 33 -68.50 -27.39 -7.13
C GLY A 33 -68.95 -28.08 -5.86
N ASP A 34 -70.25 -27.96 -5.56
CA ASP A 34 -70.94 -28.41 -4.36
C ASP A 34 -71.02 -29.96 -4.22
N GLU A 35 -70.01 -30.70 -4.67
CA GLU A 35 -69.90 -32.12 -4.42
C GLU A 35 -69.38 -32.34 -2.99
N GLU A 36 -70.30 -32.66 -2.08
CA GLU A 36 -69.99 -33.12 -0.73
C GLU A 36 -68.97 -34.26 -0.80
N ALA A 37 -67.72 -33.97 -0.43
CA ALA A 37 -66.65 -34.94 -0.48
C ALA A 37 -66.98 -36.14 0.43
N LYS A 38 -67.30 -37.28 -0.18
CA LYS A 38 -67.69 -38.51 0.53
C LYS A 38 -66.45 -39.19 1.09
N PHE A 39 -66.57 -39.73 2.31
CA PHE A 39 -65.52 -40.52 2.92
C PHE A 39 -65.27 -41.81 2.14
N GLU A 40 -64.00 -42.18 1.99
CA GLU A 40 -63.66 -43.46 1.36
C GLU A 40 -63.96 -44.60 2.33
N GLU A 41 -64.91 -45.45 1.99
CA GLU A 41 -65.28 -46.62 2.78
C GLU A 41 -64.45 -47.83 2.35
N LYS A 42 -63.36 -48.11 3.08
CA LYS A 42 -62.52 -49.31 2.88
C LYS A 42 -62.56 -50.18 4.13
N ASP A 43 -62.55 -51.50 3.94
CA ASP A 43 -62.58 -52.48 5.04
C ASP A 43 -61.21 -52.70 5.70
N PHE A 44 -60.18 -51.97 5.26
CA PHE A 44 -58.83 -51.98 5.81
C PHE A 44 -58.27 -50.57 5.94
N CYS A 45 -57.32 -50.39 6.86
CA CYS A 45 -56.60 -49.13 7.01
C CYS A 45 -55.73 -48.86 5.79
N GLN A 46 -55.93 -47.72 5.15
CA GLN A 46 -55.20 -47.32 3.95
C GLN A 46 -53.76 -46.84 4.20
N LEU A 47 -53.25 -46.95 5.44
CA LEU A 47 -51.85 -46.69 5.79
C LEU A 47 -51.10 -47.97 6.15
N CYS A 48 -51.61 -48.76 7.11
CA CYS A 48 -50.93 -49.98 7.58
C CYS A 48 -51.54 -51.29 7.06
N GLY A 49 -52.62 -51.24 6.28
CA GLY A 49 -53.27 -52.41 5.68
C GLY A 49 -54.11 -53.26 6.63
N VAL A 50 -54.18 -52.94 7.92
CA VAL A 50 -54.93 -53.76 8.90
C VAL A 50 -56.43 -53.74 8.61
N GLU A 51 -57.08 -54.90 8.58
CA GLU A 51 -58.53 -55.02 8.44
C GLU A 51 -59.27 -54.45 9.66
N PHE A 52 -60.39 -53.78 9.39
CA PHE A 52 -61.28 -53.29 10.43
C PHE A 52 -62.18 -54.41 10.95
N LYS A 53 -62.41 -54.43 12.27
CA LYS A 53 -63.35 -55.34 12.92
C LYS A 53 -64.39 -54.49 13.64
N LYS A 54 -65.68 -54.71 13.33
CA LYS A 54 -66.82 -53.88 13.78
C LYS A 54 -66.80 -53.54 15.28
N ILE A 55 -66.25 -54.41 16.12
CA ILE A 55 -66.28 -54.25 17.59
C ILE A 55 -64.92 -53.81 18.17
N PHE A 56 -63.79 -54.38 17.71
CA PHE A 56 -62.49 -54.19 18.36
C PHE A 56 -61.54 -53.21 17.65
N LYS A 57 -61.81 -52.89 16.39
CA LYS A 57 -60.96 -52.00 15.57
C LYS A 57 -61.87 -51.10 14.74
N PRO A 58 -62.47 -50.07 15.35
CA PRO A 58 -63.35 -49.15 14.64
C PRO A 58 -62.60 -48.46 13.51
N ARG A 59 -63.31 -48.22 12.41
CA ARG A 59 -62.83 -47.42 11.29
C ARG A 59 -62.85 -45.95 11.69
N HIS A 60 -61.79 -45.23 11.34
CA HIS A 60 -61.74 -43.78 11.43
C HIS A 60 -61.48 -43.16 10.07
N HIS A 61 -61.89 -41.90 9.88
CA HIS A 61 -61.59 -41.17 8.66
C HIS A 61 -60.66 -40.00 8.97
N CYS A 62 -59.64 -39.81 8.13
CA CYS A 62 -58.84 -38.59 8.15
C CYS A 62 -59.69 -37.43 7.62
N ARG A 63 -59.74 -36.30 8.34
CA ARG A 63 -60.51 -35.15 7.89
C ARG A 63 -59.85 -34.37 6.75
N SER A 64 -58.52 -34.50 6.60
CA SER A 64 -57.76 -33.84 5.54
C SER A 64 -57.87 -34.58 4.19
N CYS A 65 -57.64 -35.90 4.17
CA CYS A 65 -57.62 -36.69 2.93
C CYS A 65 -58.79 -37.68 2.77
N LEU A 66 -59.72 -37.75 3.73
CA LEU A 66 -60.93 -38.58 3.72
C LEU A 66 -60.73 -40.11 3.70
N ARG A 67 -59.47 -40.58 3.78
CA ARG A 67 -59.12 -42.01 3.84
C ARG A 67 -59.56 -42.69 5.14
N SER A 68 -59.92 -43.96 5.04
CA SER A 68 -60.16 -44.89 6.14
C SER A 68 -58.86 -45.35 6.82
N VAL A 69 -58.70 -45.07 8.11
CA VAL A 69 -57.51 -45.37 8.92
C VAL A 69 -57.87 -45.96 10.29
N CYS A 70 -56.94 -46.70 10.90
CA CYS A 70 -57.13 -47.25 12.25
C CYS A 70 -56.74 -46.22 13.33
N SER A 71 -57.01 -46.53 14.60
CA SER A 71 -56.69 -45.67 15.74
C SER A 71 -55.19 -45.41 15.89
N ASN A 72 -54.35 -46.35 15.46
CA ASN A 72 -52.90 -46.24 15.59
C ASN A 72 -52.26 -45.40 14.48
N CYS A 73 -52.93 -45.27 13.33
CA CYS A 73 -52.45 -44.49 12.18
C CYS A 73 -53.14 -43.12 12.08
N SER A 74 -53.81 -42.69 13.15
CA SER A 74 -54.46 -41.38 13.23
C SER A 74 -54.36 -40.79 14.64
N LYS A 75 -54.27 -39.48 14.71
CA LYS A 75 -54.28 -38.71 15.96
C LYS A 75 -55.51 -37.81 16.02
N GLY A 76 -55.87 -37.38 17.24
CA GLY A 76 -57.03 -36.53 17.49
C GLY A 76 -58.37 -37.28 17.59
N SER A 77 -59.47 -36.52 17.71
CA SER A 77 -60.82 -37.06 17.87
C SER A 77 -61.87 -36.23 17.13
N GLY A 78 -62.99 -36.87 16.75
CA GLY A 78 -64.13 -36.20 16.13
C GLY A 78 -63.74 -35.41 14.87
N LYS A 79 -63.98 -34.09 14.91
CA LYS A 79 -63.77 -33.18 13.78
C LYS A 79 -62.30 -32.92 13.43
N ASN A 80 -61.36 -33.19 14.35
CA ASN A 80 -59.93 -32.88 14.19
C ASN A 80 -59.07 -34.12 13.95
N ARG A 81 -59.67 -35.26 13.56
CA ARG A 81 -58.92 -36.49 13.36
C ARG A 81 -58.14 -36.44 12.05
N MET A 82 -56.82 -36.61 12.12
CA MET A 82 -55.93 -36.66 10.96
C MET A 82 -55.08 -37.94 10.97
N CYS A 83 -54.79 -38.47 9.79
CA CYS A 83 -53.88 -39.60 9.67
C CYS A 83 -52.42 -39.14 9.75
N ASP A 84 -51.51 -40.03 10.16
CA ASP A 84 -50.10 -39.70 10.36
C ASP A 84 -49.45 -39.14 9.09
N MET A 85 -49.86 -39.63 7.91
CA MET A 85 -49.36 -39.13 6.62
C MET A 85 -49.72 -37.66 6.40
N CYS A 86 -50.97 -37.26 6.64
CA CYS A 86 -51.38 -35.86 6.49
C CYS A 86 -50.76 -34.95 7.55
N ILE A 87 -50.57 -35.43 8.78
CA ILE A 87 -49.87 -34.70 9.83
C ILE A 87 -48.42 -34.45 9.40
N THR A 88 -47.74 -35.50 8.92
CA THR A 88 -46.35 -35.41 8.44
C THR A 88 -46.24 -34.47 7.24
N GLU A 89 -47.20 -34.50 6.31
CA GLU A 89 -47.24 -33.58 5.16
C GLU A 89 -47.41 -32.12 5.61
N GLU A 90 -48.26 -31.85 6.61
CA GLU A 90 -48.46 -30.52 7.18
C GLU A 90 -47.19 -30.00 7.86
N GLU A 91 -46.57 -30.80 8.74
CA GLU A 91 -45.29 -30.49 9.38
C GLU A 91 -44.18 -30.25 8.36
N ASN A 92 -44.10 -31.08 7.31
CA ASN A 92 -43.15 -30.90 6.22
C ASN A 92 -43.41 -29.63 5.39
N GLN A 93 -44.67 -29.18 5.30
CA GLN A 93 -44.99 -27.93 4.62
C GLN A 93 -44.45 -26.72 5.38
N GLU A 94 -44.54 -26.72 6.71
CA GLU A 94 -43.93 -25.67 7.54
C GLU A 94 -42.41 -25.65 7.39
N LEU A 95 -41.78 -26.84 7.40
CA LEU A 95 -40.35 -26.97 7.16
C LEU A 95 -39.97 -26.44 5.76
N LYS A 96 -40.76 -26.76 4.74
CA LYS A 96 -40.54 -26.27 3.36
C LYS A 96 -40.61 -24.75 3.30
N ASN A 97 -41.64 -24.14 3.89
CA ASN A 97 -41.78 -22.68 3.93
C ASN A 97 -40.61 -22.03 4.66
N THR A 98 -40.15 -22.64 5.75
CA THR A 98 -39.00 -22.16 6.53
C THR A 98 -37.72 -22.23 5.71
N TYR A 99 -37.50 -23.35 5.01
CA TYR A 99 -36.36 -23.54 4.14
C TYR A 99 -36.34 -22.52 2.98
N GLU A 100 -37.48 -22.32 2.32
CA GLU A 100 -37.63 -21.31 1.26
C GLU A 100 -37.30 -19.90 1.79
N GLY A 101 -37.80 -19.52 2.97
CA GLY A 101 -37.48 -18.24 3.60
C GLY A 101 -35.99 -18.07 3.94
N VAL A 102 -35.33 -19.14 4.40
CA VAL A 102 -33.88 -19.12 4.65
C VAL A 102 -33.10 -18.98 3.35
N LEU A 103 -33.51 -19.66 2.28
CA LEU A 103 -32.88 -19.52 0.97
C LEU A 103 -32.99 -18.09 0.44
N ASP A 104 -34.17 -17.48 0.52
CA ASP A 104 -34.38 -16.09 0.10
C ASP A 104 -33.52 -15.13 0.90
N GLN A 105 -33.42 -15.32 2.22
CA GLN A 105 -32.55 -14.52 3.07
C GLN A 105 -31.08 -14.68 2.68
N LYS A 106 -30.62 -15.90 2.38
CA LYS A 106 -29.25 -16.16 1.94
C LYS A 106 -28.96 -15.55 0.58
N GLN A 107 -29.91 -15.60 -0.34
CA GLN A 107 -29.79 -14.97 -1.65
C GLN A 107 -29.70 -13.45 -1.52
N ALA A 108 -30.53 -12.83 -0.68
CA ALA A 108 -30.46 -11.39 -0.39
C ALA A 108 -29.11 -11.00 0.24
N GLN A 109 -28.60 -11.81 1.17
CA GLN A 109 -27.26 -11.62 1.75
C GLN A 109 -26.16 -11.69 0.69
N LEU A 110 -26.24 -12.66 -0.24
CA LEU A 110 -25.28 -12.83 -1.32
C LEU A 110 -25.27 -11.61 -2.27
N GLU A 111 -26.45 -11.12 -2.67
CA GLU A 111 -26.54 -9.93 -3.53
C GLU A 111 -26.02 -8.67 -2.82
N ALA A 112 -26.32 -8.49 -1.53
CA ALA A 112 -25.77 -7.39 -0.74
C ALA A 112 -24.22 -7.44 -0.67
N LEU A 113 -23.65 -8.63 -0.50
CA LEU A 113 -22.20 -8.83 -0.51
C LEU A 113 -21.59 -8.55 -1.89
N LYS A 114 -22.23 -8.97 -2.98
CA LYS A 114 -21.79 -8.66 -4.35
C LYS A 114 -21.73 -7.14 -4.59
N HIS A 115 -22.78 -6.41 -4.21
CA HIS A 115 -22.78 -4.95 -4.30
C HIS A 115 -21.68 -4.30 -3.46
N ARG A 116 -21.40 -4.85 -2.26
CA ARG A 116 -20.31 -4.36 -1.40
C ARG A 116 -18.94 -4.57 -2.05
N ILE A 117 -18.70 -5.71 -2.70
CA ILE A 117 -17.46 -5.99 -3.42
C ILE A 117 -17.26 -4.96 -4.54
N ILE A 118 -18.26 -4.74 -5.39
CA ILE A 118 -18.20 -3.75 -6.48
C ILE A 118 -17.88 -2.33 -5.95
N ASN A 119 -18.47 -1.94 -4.81
CA ASN A 119 -18.19 -0.66 -4.17
C ASN A 119 -16.73 -0.56 -3.68
N LEU A 120 -16.23 -1.62 -3.05
CA LEU A 120 -14.84 -1.67 -2.56
C LEU A 120 -13.83 -1.66 -3.70
N ASP A 121 -14.13 -2.34 -4.81
CA ASP A 121 -13.28 -2.35 -6.00
C ASP A 121 -13.19 -0.95 -6.61
N SER A 122 -14.34 -0.26 -6.79
CA SER A 122 -14.33 1.10 -7.33
C SER A 122 -13.58 2.09 -6.42
N LYS A 123 -13.72 1.97 -5.09
CA LYS A 123 -12.94 2.76 -4.13
C LYS A 123 -11.44 2.46 -4.19
N THR A 124 -11.08 1.19 -4.37
CA THR A 124 -9.68 0.76 -4.47
C THR A 124 -9.04 1.33 -5.72
N GLU A 125 -9.73 1.27 -6.87
CA GLU A 125 -9.25 1.88 -8.12
C GLU A 125 -9.15 3.39 -8.03
N ALA A 126 -10.10 4.07 -7.37
CA ALA A 126 -10.01 5.50 -7.13
C ALA A 126 -8.78 5.87 -6.27
N LYS A 127 -8.51 5.11 -5.20
CA LYS A 127 -7.31 5.31 -4.36
C LYS A 127 -6.02 5.03 -5.11
N LYS A 128 -5.96 4.01 -5.96
CA LYS A 128 -4.79 3.75 -6.81
C LYS A 128 -4.49 4.90 -7.75
N LYS A 129 -5.52 5.47 -8.40
CA LYS A 129 -5.37 6.65 -9.26
C LYS A 129 -4.86 7.86 -8.47
N GLN A 130 -5.41 8.09 -7.28
CA GLN A 130 -4.97 9.16 -6.40
C GLN A 130 -3.49 9.01 -6.01
N LEU A 131 -3.09 7.80 -5.62
CA LEU A 131 -1.70 7.48 -5.26
C LEU A 131 -0.73 7.71 -6.44
N GLU A 132 -1.14 7.33 -7.65
CA GLU A 132 -0.30 7.52 -8.85
C GLU A 132 -0.11 9.01 -9.17
N ILE A 133 -1.17 9.82 -9.03
CA ILE A 133 -1.07 11.28 -9.20
C ILE A 133 -0.13 11.89 -8.14
N GLU A 134 -0.27 11.48 -6.87
CA GLU A 134 0.59 11.96 -5.79
C GLU A 134 2.06 11.59 -6.02
N LYS A 135 2.32 10.35 -6.45
CA LYS A 135 3.66 9.88 -6.83
C LYS A 135 4.26 10.72 -7.96
N GLN A 136 3.49 11.01 -9.00
CA GLN A 136 3.95 11.85 -10.11
C GLN A 136 4.27 13.27 -9.66
N ASN A 137 3.42 13.85 -8.80
CA ASN A 137 3.66 15.19 -8.23
C ASN A 137 4.93 15.22 -7.38
N LEU A 138 5.14 14.21 -6.53
CA LEU A 138 6.35 14.09 -5.71
C LEU A 138 7.60 13.93 -6.57
N GLN A 139 7.53 13.10 -7.61
CA GLN A 139 8.65 12.90 -8.53
C GLN A 139 9.02 14.20 -9.25
N LYS A 140 8.02 14.96 -9.73
CA LYS A 140 8.24 16.27 -10.34
C LYS A 140 8.88 17.26 -9.36
N ASN A 141 8.39 17.33 -8.12
CA ASN A 141 8.96 18.21 -7.09
C ASN A 141 10.43 17.87 -6.78
N LEU A 142 10.75 16.57 -6.71
CA LEU A 142 12.12 16.11 -6.49
C LEU A 142 13.03 16.47 -7.67
N GLU A 143 12.54 16.34 -8.90
CA GLU A 143 13.28 16.72 -10.10
C GLU A 143 13.55 18.23 -10.16
N GLU A 144 12.56 19.06 -9.83
CA GLU A 144 12.71 20.51 -9.73
C GLU A 144 13.78 20.89 -8.69
N LYS A 145 13.71 20.31 -7.49
CA LYS A 145 14.73 20.54 -6.43
C LYS A 145 16.12 20.06 -6.82
N LEU A 146 16.21 18.94 -7.54
CA LEU A 146 17.50 18.42 -8.01
C LEU A 146 18.12 19.39 -9.01
N ASN A 147 17.32 19.93 -9.94
CA ASN A 147 17.77 20.90 -10.93
C ASN A 147 18.24 22.20 -10.24
N GLU A 148 17.47 22.72 -9.28
CA GLU A 148 17.85 23.88 -8.48
C GLU A 148 19.19 23.67 -7.75
N ALA A 149 19.36 22.52 -7.10
CA ALA A 149 20.60 22.18 -6.39
C ALA A 149 21.80 22.05 -7.36
N GLN A 150 21.58 21.50 -8.55
CA GLN A 150 22.61 21.40 -9.59
C GLN A 150 23.04 22.77 -10.09
N ASP A 151 22.11 23.70 -10.28
CA ASP A 151 22.42 25.05 -10.74
C ASP A 151 23.16 25.85 -9.66
N GLN A 152 22.75 25.72 -8.39
CA GLN A 152 23.51 26.28 -7.26
C GLN A 152 24.94 25.72 -7.21
N LEU A 153 25.11 24.41 -7.38
CA LEU A 153 26.43 23.79 -7.40
C LEU A 153 27.30 24.31 -8.54
N LYS A 154 26.74 24.48 -9.75
CA LYS A 154 27.47 25.07 -10.89
C LYS A 154 27.95 26.48 -10.56
N ASP A 155 27.12 27.29 -9.92
CA ASP A 155 27.49 28.66 -9.56
C ASP A 155 28.56 28.70 -8.46
N GLU A 156 28.49 27.82 -7.47
CA GLU A 156 29.56 27.67 -6.46
C GLU A 156 30.87 27.18 -7.08
N VAL A 157 30.83 26.25 -8.04
CA VAL A 157 32.01 25.83 -8.79
C VAL A 157 32.63 26.99 -9.57
N LYS A 158 31.82 27.83 -10.23
CA LYS A 158 32.31 29.04 -10.91
C LYS A 158 32.99 30.00 -9.93
N LYS A 159 32.37 30.27 -8.77
CA LYS A 159 32.96 31.12 -7.72
C LYS A 159 34.28 30.55 -7.20
N SER A 160 34.33 29.24 -6.93
CA SER A 160 35.54 28.55 -6.49
C SER A 160 36.66 28.65 -7.52
N ASN A 161 36.35 28.50 -8.81
CA ASN A 161 37.33 28.65 -9.88
C ASN A 161 37.86 30.09 -9.98
N HIS A 162 36.98 31.09 -9.83
CA HIS A 162 37.39 32.49 -9.82
C HIS A 162 38.34 32.80 -8.65
N LEU A 163 37.99 32.35 -7.44
CA LEU A 163 38.84 32.48 -6.25
C LEU A 163 40.20 31.79 -6.42
N LYS A 164 40.22 30.62 -7.08
CA LYS A 164 41.46 29.90 -7.36
C LYS A 164 42.39 30.72 -8.27
N ILE A 165 41.85 31.33 -9.33
CA ILE A 165 42.61 32.21 -10.24
C ILE A 165 43.15 33.43 -9.47
N GLU A 166 42.33 34.05 -8.63
CA GLU A 166 42.75 35.20 -7.81
C GLU A 166 43.89 34.83 -6.83
N LEU A 167 43.81 33.66 -6.22
CA LEU A 167 44.87 33.14 -5.35
C LEU A 167 46.17 32.84 -6.12
N GLU A 168 46.07 32.29 -7.33
CA GLU A 168 47.23 32.06 -8.21
C GLU A 168 47.91 33.38 -8.57
N TYR A 169 47.14 34.39 -8.96
CA TYR A 169 47.66 35.73 -9.24
C TYR A 169 48.37 36.35 -8.02
N LYS A 170 47.73 36.32 -6.83
CA LYS A 170 48.34 36.82 -5.58
C LYS A 170 49.61 36.07 -5.21
N ARG A 171 49.67 34.76 -5.50
CA ARG A 171 50.87 33.95 -5.27
C ARG A 171 52.02 34.37 -6.17
N GLU A 172 51.76 34.64 -7.45
CA GLU A 172 52.75 35.15 -8.40
C GLU A 172 53.26 36.55 -8.00
N GLU A 173 52.36 37.44 -7.59
CA GLU A 173 52.72 38.78 -7.09
C GLU A 173 53.62 38.69 -5.86
N LEU A 174 53.30 37.80 -4.92
CA LEU A 174 54.10 37.56 -3.72
C LEU A 174 55.48 37.00 -4.07
N LEU A 175 55.57 36.04 -5.00
CA LEU A 175 56.84 35.46 -5.47
C LEU A 175 57.75 36.55 -6.04
N LYS A 176 57.22 37.40 -6.91
CA LYS A 176 57.96 38.53 -7.48
C LYS A 176 58.44 39.50 -6.40
N SER A 177 57.58 39.85 -5.44
CA SER A 177 57.97 40.70 -4.31
C SER A 177 59.06 40.08 -3.44
N THR A 178 59.07 38.76 -3.26
CA THR A 178 60.13 38.06 -2.53
C THR A 178 61.46 38.03 -3.28
N GLU A 179 61.44 37.90 -4.60
CA GLU A 179 62.63 37.98 -5.46
C GLU A 179 63.26 39.38 -5.37
N ASP A 180 62.46 40.44 -5.55
CA ASP A 180 62.91 41.83 -5.45
C ASP A 180 63.55 42.13 -4.09
N LYS A 181 62.98 41.60 -2.99
CA LYS A 181 63.55 41.73 -1.64
C LYS A 181 64.88 41.00 -1.50
N SER A 182 64.98 39.78 -2.01
CA SER A 182 66.23 38.99 -1.99
C SER A 182 67.35 39.70 -2.75
N GLU A 183 67.05 40.28 -3.92
CA GLU A 183 68.01 41.08 -4.69
C GLU A 183 68.48 42.32 -3.93
N ALA A 184 67.54 43.05 -3.30
CA ALA A 184 67.88 44.22 -2.48
C ALA A 184 68.77 43.86 -1.28
N GLU A 185 68.49 42.74 -0.60
CA GLU A 185 69.32 42.24 0.51
C GLU A 185 70.73 41.85 0.04
N SER A 186 70.84 41.20 -1.13
CA SER A 186 72.13 40.87 -1.75
C SER A 186 72.95 42.13 -2.06
N TYR A 187 72.31 43.14 -2.67
CA TYR A 187 72.95 44.44 -2.96
C TYR A 187 73.43 45.16 -1.68
N LEU A 188 72.60 45.21 -0.65
CA LEU A 188 72.97 45.81 0.65
C LEU A 188 74.13 45.06 1.32
N THR A 189 74.20 43.74 1.16
CA THR A 189 75.30 42.92 1.65
C THR A 189 76.61 43.27 0.95
N HIS A 190 76.59 43.42 -0.38
CA HIS A 190 77.76 43.88 -1.13
C HIS A 190 78.21 45.27 -0.67
N LYS A 191 77.29 46.23 -0.51
CA LYS A 191 77.62 47.58 -0.05
C LYS A 191 78.19 47.62 1.37
N ARG A 192 77.72 46.75 2.28
CA ARG A 192 78.34 46.58 3.60
C ARG A 192 79.79 46.12 3.51
N ASN A 193 80.09 45.18 2.60
CA ASN A 193 81.44 44.68 2.41
C ASN A 193 82.36 45.77 1.83
N ASP A 194 81.88 46.54 0.85
CA ASP A 194 82.60 47.70 0.31
C ASP A 194 82.92 48.72 1.41
N LEU A 195 81.94 49.04 2.26
CA LEU A 195 82.12 49.94 3.40
C LEU A 195 83.18 49.44 4.37
N LYS A 196 83.19 48.13 4.69
CA LYS A 196 84.24 47.53 5.54
C LYS A 196 85.63 47.68 4.92
N ILE A 197 85.76 47.46 3.61
CA ILE A 197 87.03 47.63 2.90
C ILE A 197 87.50 49.09 2.94
N ILE A 198 86.59 50.04 2.72
CA ILE A 198 86.90 51.48 2.78
C ILE A 198 87.32 51.87 4.21
N GLN A 199 86.61 51.40 5.23
CA GLN A 199 86.96 51.64 6.63
C GLN A 199 88.35 51.09 6.97
N GLN A 200 88.68 49.89 6.52
CA GLN A 200 90.01 49.32 6.71
C GLN A 200 91.09 50.18 6.05
N LYS A 201 90.88 50.58 4.78
CA LYS A 201 91.81 51.47 4.07
C LYS A 201 92.00 52.82 4.76
N LEU A 202 90.92 53.39 5.31
CA LEU A 202 90.99 54.63 6.08
C LEU A 202 91.81 54.42 7.35
N ALA A 203 91.56 53.35 8.12
CA ALA A 203 92.35 53.04 9.31
C ALA A 203 93.84 52.83 8.99
N ASP A 204 94.15 52.14 7.89
CA ASP A 204 95.52 51.96 7.40
C ASP A 204 96.17 53.32 7.08
N LYS A 205 95.43 54.21 6.40
CA LYS A 205 95.89 55.57 6.07
C LYS A 205 96.05 56.47 7.28
N GLU A 206 95.16 56.39 8.26
CA GLU A 206 95.28 57.08 9.54
C GLU A 206 96.52 56.61 10.30
N THR A 207 96.80 55.29 10.26
CA THR A 207 98.01 54.72 10.85
C THR A 207 99.27 55.20 10.12
N GLU A 208 99.26 55.25 8.79
CA GLU A 208 100.35 55.85 8.01
C GLU A 208 100.55 57.33 8.34
N LEU A 209 99.47 58.10 8.43
CA LEU A 209 99.49 59.52 8.77
C LEU A 209 100.02 59.74 10.20
N ALA A 210 99.61 58.92 11.17
CA ALA A 210 100.14 58.97 12.53
C ALA A 210 101.64 58.69 12.56
N LYS A 211 102.11 57.71 11.77
CA LYS A 211 103.56 57.42 11.61
C LYS A 211 104.31 58.59 10.98
N THR A 212 103.78 59.22 9.93
CA THR A 212 104.43 60.38 9.31
C THR A 212 104.42 61.59 10.24
N HIS A 213 103.32 61.86 10.94
CA HIS A 213 103.24 62.90 11.96
C HIS A 213 104.26 62.68 13.09
N ALA A 214 104.39 61.44 13.60
CA ALA A 214 105.41 61.11 14.59
C ALA A 214 106.85 61.34 14.08
N LYS A 215 107.12 61.05 12.80
CA LYS A 215 108.41 61.38 12.17
C LYS A 215 108.64 62.89 12.11
N VAL A 216 107.64 63.68 11.68
CA VAL A 216 107.73 65.15 11.62
C VAL A 216 107.97 65.74 13.01
N MET A 217 107.25 65.28 14.04
CA MET A 217 107.44 65.70 15.43
C MET A 217 108.84 65.37 15.94
N LYS A 218 109.41 64.21 15.56
CA LYS A 218 110.80 63.87 15.87
C LYS A 218 111.79 64.86 15.25
N TYR A 219 111.60 65.23 13.98
CA TYR A 219 112.43 66.23 13.32
C TYR A 219 112.33 67.63 13.94
N GLN A 220 111.17 68.01 14.47
CA GLN A 220 110.96 69.31 15.14
C GLN A 220 111.59 69.40 16.53
N LEU A 221 111.91 68.28 17.18
CA LEU A 221 112.59 68.24 18.49
C LEU A 221 114.13 68.16 18.36
N GLU A 222 114.64 67.87 17.15
CA GLU A 222 116.07 67.78 16.83
C GLU A 222 116.62 69.07 16.18
N SER A 223 115.78 70.10 16.02
CA SER A 223 116.09 71.45 15.52
C SER A 223 115.97 72.50 16.62
#